data_AF-A0A7Y2AF25-F1
#
_entry.id   AF-A0A7Y2AF25-F1
#
_cell.length_a   1.000
_cell.length_b   1.000
_cell.length_c   1.000
_cell.angle_alpha   90.00
_cell.angle_beta   90.00
_cell.angle_gamma   90.00
#
_symmetry.space_group_name_H-M   'P 1'
#
loop_
_entity.id
_entity.type
_entity.pdbx_description
1 polymer ?
#
loop_
_entity_poly.entity_id
_entity_poly.type
_entity_poly.pdbx_seq_one_letter_code
_entity_poly.pdbx_strand_id
1 'polypeptide(L)'
;MRDFRRPLACLLLVAASTATVLAHTPVEFLEVIAVEPARMIEHAVDLKSKFDPEKVQTDLQGPVMFARSVGCMGRAANNQPAYLNWFKIVKPAGEPVRELSVLDMVRGDGSKSLKIQNAEYLLSPSQLITSGTPDEIPDGLDHYKAYRIIDASALDRKVTLTNSVGPAQRTLGKPIFVCLAVREWHHDEYFSATHPSDCFVVYELDAHDQEQKFSTIDQFGLNELQSTENRWLCVRAALLRTTSN
;
A
#
# COMPACT_ATOMS: atom_id res chain seq x y z
N MET A 1 -19.78 66.14 -28.45
CA MET A 1 -19.27 64.75 -28.59
C MET A 1 -18.03 64.64 -27.72
N ARG A 2 -18.10 63.91 -26.60
CA ARG A 2 -16.98 63.71 -25.67
C ARG A 2 -16.63 62.22 -25.69
N ASP A 3 -15.44 61.91 -26.18
CA ASP A 3 -14.89 60.56 -26.26
C ASP A 3 -14.48 60.03 -24.88
N PHE A 4 -15.07 58.92 -24.47
CA PHE A 4 -14.70 58.17 -23.28
C PHE A 4 -13.78 57.00 -23.70
N ARG A 5 -12.46 57.16 -23.51
CA ARG A 5 -11.51 56.04 -23.60
C ARG A 5 -11.49 55.29 -22.27
N ARG A 6 -11.88 54.02 -22.27
CA ARG A 6 -11.70 53.09 -21.14
C ARG A 6 -10.35 52.37 -21.28
N PRO A 7 -9.55 52.23 -20.20
CA PRO A 7 -8.36 51.41 -20.22
C PRO A 7 -8.72 49.92 -20.06
N LEU A 8 -8.10 49.08 -20.88
CA LEU A 8 -8.17 47.63 -20.81
C LEU A 8 -7.19 47.16 -19.71
N ALA A 9 -7.71 46.66 -18.58
CA ALA A 9 -6.89 46.06 -17.55
C ALA A 9 -6.54 44.61 -17.95
N CYS A 10 -5.27 44.35 -18.26
CA CYS A 10 -4.74 42.99 -18.40
C CYS A 10 -4.75 42.30 -17.04
N LEU A 11 -5.66 41.33 -16.84
CA LEU A 11 -5.58 40.38 -15.75
C LEU A 11 -4.47 39.36 -16.06
N LEU A 12 -3.39 39.40 -15.30
CA LEU A 12 -2.40 38.32 -15.21
C LEU A 12 -3.00 37.20 -14.35
N LEU A 13 -3.42 36.10 -14.98
CA LEU A 13 -3.72 34.85 -14.27
C LEU A 13 -2.40 34.19 -13.84
N VAL A 14 -2.08 34.30 -12.55
CA VAL A 14 -1.05 33.46 -11.92
C VAL A 14 -1.68 32.08 -11.69
N ALA A 15 -1.27 31.08 -12.47
CA ALA A 15 -1.65 29.70 -12.22
C ALA A 15 -0.97 29.22 -10.93
N ALA A 16 -1.74 29.08 -9.85
CA ALA A 16 -1.28 28.44 -8.63
C ALA A 16 -1.00 26.96 -8.92
N SER A 17 0.28 26.57 -8.85
CA SER A 17 0.67 25.16 -8.84
C SER A 17 0.15 24.55 -7.54
N THR A 18 -0.89 23.74 -7.60
CA THR A 18 -1.35 22.95 -6.45
C THR A 18 -0.32 21.87 -6.19
N ALA A 19 0.56 22.09 -5.22
CA ALA A 19 1.45 21.06 -4.70
C ALA A 19 0.58 19.84 -4.35
N THR A 20 0.85 18.71 -5.00
CA THR A 20 0.13 17.47 -4.76
C THR A 20 0.57 16.98 -3.38
N VAL A 21 -0.25 17.24 -2.36
CA VAL A 21 0.01 16.77 -1.01
C VAL A 21 -0.21 15.25 -1.02
N LEU A 22 0.82 14.48 -0.68
CA LEU A 22 0.67 13.09 -0.28
C LEU A 22 -0.15 13.09 1.04
N ALA A 23 -1.47 13.04 0.98
CA ALA A 23 -2.37 12.98 2.14
C ALA A 23 -3.48 11.99 1.74
N HIS A 24 -3.67 10.86 2.41
CA HIS A 24 -4.30 10.73 3.73
C HIS A 24 -3.91 9.46 4.54
N THR A 25 -3.24 8.46 3.95
CA THR A 25 -2.88 7.23 4.67
C THR A 25 -2.05 7.55 5.92
N PRO A 26 -2.35 6.91 7.07
CA PRO A 26 -1.69 7.21 8.34
C PRO A 26 -0.25 6.68 8.39
N VAL A 27 0.21 5.93 7.38
CA VAL A 27 1.49 5.24 7.41
C VAL A 27 2.36 5.65 6.23
N GLU A 28 3.61 6.01 6.49
CA GLU A 28 4.58 6.31 5.44
C GLU A 28 5.31 5.05 4.94
N PHE A 29 5.64 4.13 5.85
CA PHE A 29 6.39 2.91 5.54
C PHE A 29 5.88 1.70 6.33
N LEU A 30 5.80 0.56 5.66
CA LEU A 30 5.57 -0.74 6.30
C LEU A 30 6.69 -1.70 5.90
N GLU A 31 7.35 -2.34 6.85
CA GLU A 31 8.19 -3.50 6.53
C GLU A 31 7.28 -4.72 6.31
N VAL A 32 7.59 -5.54 5.31
CA VAL A 32 6.81 -6.71 4.93
C VAL A 32 7.63 -7.98 5.14
N ILE A 33 7.08 -8.85 5.98
CA ILE A 33 7.73 -10.05 6.51
C ILE A 33 6.96 -11.25 5.96
N ALA A 34 7.65 -12.19 5.32
CA ALA A 34 7.08 -13.47 4.96
C ALA A 34 6.81 -14.28 6.23
N VAL A 35 5.64 -14.92 6.28
CA VAL A 35 5.19 -15.65 7.46
C VAL A 35 4.58 -16.99 7.08
N GLU A 36 4.68 -17.94 8.01
CA GLU A 36 3.92 -19.17 8.02
C GLU A 36 2.82 -19.07 9.08
N PRO A 37 1.53 -19.18 8.71
CA PRO A 37 0.45 -19.17 9.68
C PRO A 37 0.34 -20.56 10.34
N ALA A 38 0.06 -20.59 11.65
CA ALA A 38 -0.19 -21.83 12.39
C ALA A 38 -1.38 -22.62 11.82
N ARG A 39 -2.34 -21.89 11.20
CA ARG A 39 -3.45 -22.46 10.45
C ARG A 39 -3.62 -21.68 9.15
N MET A 40 -3.62 -22.39 8.03
CA MET A 40 -3.96 -21.78 6.74
C MET A 40 -5.44 -21.39 6.72
N ILE A 41 -5.72 -20.12 6.42
CA ILE A 41 -7.07 -19.63 6.15
C ILE A 41 -7.31 -19.75 4.64
N GLU A 42 -8.44 -20.35 4.28
CA GLU A 42 -8.99 -20.35 2.93
C GLU A 42 -10.38 -19.71 2.99
N HIS A 43 -10.57 -18.63 2.23
CA HIS A 43 -11.79 -17.84 2.31
C HIS A 43 -12.09 -17.16 0.97
N ALA A 44 -13.36 -16.84 0.72
CA ALA A 44 -13.77 -16.08 -0.45
C ALA A 44 -14.38 -14.75 0.00
N VAL A 45 -14.00 -13.67 -0.68
CA VAL A 45 -14.54 -12.32 -0.44
C VAL A 45 -14.91 -11.67 -1.76
N ASP A 46 -15.88 -10.77 -1.75
CA ASP A 46 -16.23 -10.00 -2.92
C ASP A 46 -15.42 -8.69 -2.93
N LEU A 47 -14.67 -8.46 -4.00
CA LEU A 47 -13.84 -7.26 -4.14
C LEU A 47 -14.30 -6.40 -5.31
N LYS A 48 -14.18 -5.08 -5.16
CA LYS A 48 -14.27 -4.14 -6.28
C LYS A 48 -13.15 -3.12 -6.22
N SER A 49 -12.19 -3.27 -7.12
CA SER A 49 -11.17 -2.26 -7.37
C SER A 49 -11.64 -1.20 -8.36
N LYS A 50 -10.78 -0.22 -8.63
CA LYS A 50 -11.02 0.77 -9.68
C LYS A 50 -10.97 0.20 -11.11
N PHE A 51 -10.44 -1.00 -11.29
CA PHE A 51 -10.38 -1.68 -12.59
C PHE A 51 -11.53 -2.67 -12.80
N ASP A 52 -12.28 -2.96 -11.75
CA ASP A 52 -13.37 -3.93 -11.78
C ASP A 52 -14.69 -3.20 -12.13
N PRO A 53 -15.38 -3.55 -13.23
CA PRO A 53 -16.66 -2.93 -13.56
C PRO A 53 -17.73 -3.29 -12.52
N GLU A 54 -17.65 -4.49 -11.95
CA GLU A 54 -18.56 -5.07 -10.96
C GLU A 54 -17.80 -5.70 -9.78
N LYS A 55 -18.52 -6.31 -8.84
CA LYS A 55 -17.90 -7.07 -7.75
C LYS A 55 -17.36 -8.38 -8.30
N VAL A 56 -16.20 -8.80 -7.82
CA VAL A 56 -15.54 -10.04 -8.22
C VAL A 56 -15.28 -10.87 -6.98
N GLN A 57 -15.91 -12.04 -6.90
CA GLN A 57 -15.59 -13.02 -5.87
C GLN A 57 -14.12 -13.47 -6.05
N THR A 58 -13.34 -13.34 -4.99
CA THR A 58 -11.90 -13.58 -4.98
C THR A 58 -11.59 -14.59 -3.88
N ASP A 59 -11.05 -15.73 -4.28
CA ASP A 59 -10.59 -16.77 -3.35
C ASP A 59 -9.21 -16.39 -2.79
N LEU A 60 -9.04 -16.57 -1.49
CA LEU A 60 -7.88 -16.15 -0.71
C LEU A 60 -7.26 -17.34 0.03
N GLN A 61 -5.94 -17.30 0.18
CA GLN A 61 -5.18 -18.23 1.02
C GLN A 61 -4.12 -17.48 1.83
N GLY A 62 -4.06 -17.67 3.14
CA GLY A 62 -3.02 -17.06 3.97
C GLY A 62 -3.37 -16.90 5.46
N PRO A 63 -2.85 -15.85 6.12
CA PRO A 63 -1.91 -14.86 5.58
C PRO A 63 -0.53 -15.47 5.26
N VAL A 64 0.13 -15.00 4.20
CA VAL A 64 1.47 -15.45 3.77
C VAL A 64 2.54 -14.36 3.93
N MET A 65 2.12 -13.12 4.14
CA MET A 65 3.00 -12.04 4.61
C MET A 65 2.27 -11.24 5.70
N PHE A 66 3.07 -10.57 6.53
CA PHE A 66 2.63 -9.63 7.54
C PHE A 66 3.39 -8.32 7.35
N ALA A 67 2.68 -7.19 7.29
CA ALA A 67 3.29 -5.88 7.22
C ALA A 67 3.02 -5.10 8.50
N ARG A 68 4.04 -4.37 8.98
CA ARG A 68 3.93 -3.50 10.17
C ARG A 68 4.61 -2.16 9.94
N SER A 69 4.12 -1.11 10.59
CA SER A 69 4.71 0.23 10.50
C SER A 69 6.17 0.22 10.97
N VAL A 70 7.01 0.95 10.23
CA VAL A 70 8.46 1.02 10.49
C VAL A 70 8.96 2.44 10.28
N GLY A 71 9.96 2.87 11.05
CA GLY A 71 10.67 4.11 10.77
C GLY A 71 11.59 3.92 9.57
N CYS A 72 11.67 4.91 8.69
CA CYS A 72 12.55 4.83 7.51
C CYS A 72 12.99 6.24 7.07
N MET A 73 14.18 6.34 6.47
CA MET A 73 14.68 7.59 5.88
C MET A 73 14.71 8.78 6.86
N GLY A 74 15.06 8.53 8.13
CA GLY A 74 15.11 9.56 9.18
C GLY A 74 13.74 9.96 9.74
N ARG A 75 12.67 9.27 9.32
CA ARG A 75 11.31 9.45 9.85
C ARG A 75 11.00 8.33 10.83
N ALA A 76 10.41 8.69 11.97
CA ALA A 76 9.91 7.70 12.92
C ALA A 76 8.69 6.98 12.34
N ALA A 77 8.44 5.75 12.79
CA ALA A 77 7.12 5.15 12.59
C ALA A 77 6.08 6.07 13.25
N ASN A 78 4.94 6.29 12.60
CA ASN A 78 3.87 7.13 13.16
C ASN A 78 3.47 6.62 14.57
N ASN A 79 2.99 7.53 15.42
CA ASN A 79 2.59 7.23 16.80
C ASN A 79 1.46 6.21 16.90
N GLN A 80 0.67 6.04 15.82
CA GLN A 80 -0.32 4.98 15.73
C GLN A 80 0.25 3.80 14.92
N PRO A 81 0.45 2.62 15.54
CA PRO A 81 0.88 1.42 14.84
C PRO A 81 -0.11 1.01 13.76
N ALA A 82 0.40 0.40 12.69
CA ALA A 82 -0.43 -0.06 11.59
C ALA A 82 0.06 -1.41 11.10
N TYR A 83 -0.89 -2.30 10.83
CA TYR A 83 -0.60 -3.68 10.48
C TYR A 83 -1.49 -4.14 9.32
N LEU A 84 -0.93 -4.91 8.38
CA LEU A 84 -1.66 -5.53 7.29
C LEU A 84 -1.30 -7.02 7.19
N ASN A 85 -2.30 -7.89 7.18
CA ASN A 85 -2.13 -9.28 6.82
C ASN A 85 -2.29 -9.44 5.30
N TRP A 86 -1.41 -10.18 4.65
CA TRP A 86 -1.41 -10.37 3.19
C TRP A 86 -1.88 -11.78 2.86
N PHE A 87 -3.03 -11.85 2.19
CA PHE A 87 -3.61 -13.08 1.69
C PHE A 87 -3.30 -13.21 0.21
N LYS A 88 -2.81 -14.38 -0.20
CA LYS A 88 -2.58 -14.70 -1.60
C LYS A 88 -3.92 -14.84 -2.31
N ILE A 89 -4.07 -14.19 -3.45
CA ILE A 89 -5.21 -14.41 -4.34
C ILE A 89 -5.01 -15.74 -5.07
N VAL A 90 -5.94 -16.66 -4.90
CA VAL A 90 -5.91 -17.98 -5.53
C VAL A 90 -6.43 -17.84 -6.97
N LYS A 91 -5.65 -18.33 -7.94
CA LYS A 91 -5.97 -18.28 -9.38
C LYS A 91 -6.38 -16.87 -9.82
N PRO A 92 -5.48 -15.87 -9.72
CA PRO A 92 -5.81 -14.51 -10.11
C PRO A 92 -6.31 -14.47 -11.56
N ALA A 93 -7.35 -13.67 -11.80
CA ALA A 93 -7.85 -13.46 -13.15
C ALA A 93 -6.71 -12.94 -14.04
N GLY A 94 -6.66 -13.39 -15.30
CA GLY A 94 -5.74 -12.83 -16.27
C GLY A 94 -6.14 -11.39 -16.58
N GLU A 95 -5.41 -10.43 -16.01
CA GLU A 95 -5.71 -9.01 -16.17
C GLU A 95 -4.86 -8.41 -17.30
N PRO A 96 -5.40 -7.41 -18.03
CA PRO A 96 -4.63 -6.68 -19.03
C PRO A 96 -3.49 -5.90 -18.36
N VAL A 97 -2.43 -5.65 -19.12
CA VAL A 97 -1.37 -4.73 -18.70
C VAL A 97 -1.95 -3.32 -18.64
N ARG A 98 -1.70 -2.61 -17.53
CA ARG A 98 -2.13 -1.23 -17.31
C ARG A 98 -0.94 -0.37 -16.93
N GLU A 99 -1.03 0.92 -17.24
CA GLU A 99 0.00 1.90 -16.90
C GLU A 99 -0.53 2.90 -15.87
N LEU A 100 0.24 3.10 -14.80
CA LEU A 100 -0.09 3.96 -13.68
C LEU A 100 0.99 5.02 -13.50
N SER A 101 0.57 6.27 -13.29
CA SER A 101 1.47 7.32 -12.82
C SER A 101 1.37 7.42 -11.30
N VAL A 102 2.47 7.14 -10.61
CA VAL A 102 2.56 7.17 -9.14
C VAL A 102 3.63 8.17 -8.68
N LEU A 103 3.40 8.79 -7.53
CA LEU A 103 4.38 9.59 -6.81
C LEU A 103 4.65 8.93 -5.46
N ASP A 104 5.87 8.47 -5.20
CA ASP A 104 6.24 7.83 -3.93
C ASP A 104 7.38 8.56 -3.23
N MET A 105 7.53 8.28 -1.93
CA MET A 105 8.46 9.00 -1.07
C MET A 105 9.95 8.66 -1.31
N VAL A 106 10.25 7.54 -1.99
CA VAL A 106 11.64 7.07 -2.19
C VAL A 106 12.23 7.49 -3.53
N ARG A 107 11.41 7.78 -4.54
CA ARG A 107 11.85 8.22 -5.88
C ARG A 107 11.85 9.73 -6.08
N GLY A 108 11.48 10.52 -5.07
CA GLY A 108 11.59 11.97 -5.05
C GLY A 108 10.32 12.70 -5.46
N ASP A 109 10.47 13.88 -6.05
CA ASP A 109 9.39 14.81 -6.43
C ASP A 109 8.77 14.52 -7.81
N GLY A 110 9.40 13.66 -8.60
CA GLY A 110 8.92 13.26 -9.93
C GLY A 110 8.00 12.04 -9.89
N SER A 111 6.83 12.16 -10.52
CA SER A 111 5.96 11.00 -10.79
C SER A 111 6.67 9.97 -11.68
N LYS A 112 6.38 8.69 -11.49
CA LYS A 112 6.89 7.57 -12.29
C LYS A 112 5.75 6.80 -12.92
N SER A 113 5.98 6.36 -14.16
CA SER A 113 5.07 5.44 -14.83
C SER A 113 5.44 4.00 -14.45
N LEU A 114 4.46 3.21 -14.04
CA LEU A 114 4.60 1.80 -13.71
C LEU A 114 3.63 0.99 -14.56
N LYS A 115 4.12 -0.09 -15.18
CA LYS A 115 3.23 -1.09 -15.80
C LYS A 115 2.91 -2.16 -14.78
N ILE A 116 1.62 -2.40 -14.57
CA ILE A 116 1.10 -3.42 -13.69
C ILE A 116 0.30 -4.47 -14.46
N GLN A 117 0.16 -5.65 -13.86
CA GLN A 117 -0.68 -6.73 -14.37
C GLN A 117 -1.54 -7.31 -13.24
N ASN A 118 -1.50 -8.63 -13.00
CA ASN A 118 -2.42 -9.33 -12.11
C ASN A 118 -2.30 -8.85 -10.66
N ALA A 119 -3.44 -8.80 -9.96
CA ALA A 119 -3.45 -8.74 -8.50
C ALA A 119 -3.02 -10.09 -7.92
N GLU A 120 -1.98 -10.12 -7.10
CA GLU A 120 -1.45 -11.35 -6.49
C GLU A 120 -1.83 -11.49 -5.01
N TYR A 121 -2.14 -10.38 -4.33
CA TYR A 121 -2.47 -10.38 -2.91
C TYR A 121 -3.63 -9.42 -2.58
N LEU A 122 -4.38 -9.77 -1.55
CA LEU A 122 -5.24 -8.87 -0.78
C LEU A 122 -4.53 -8.53 0.54
N LEU A 123 -4.48 -7.26 0.88
CA LEU A 123 -3.97 -6.75 2.15
C LEU A 123 -5.18 -6.34 2.99
N SER A 124 -5.34 -6.97 4.14
CA SER A 124 -6.40 -6.66 5.11
C SER A 124 -5.81 -5.96 6.34
N PRO A 125 -6.36 -4.80 6.75
CA PRO A 125 -6.07 -4.20 8.06
C PRO A 125 -6.19 -5.21 9.20
N SER A 126 -5.21 -5.18 10.08
CA SER A 126 -5.11 -6.09 11.22
C SER A 126 -4.66 -5.36 12.48
N GLN A 127 -4.82 -6.00 13.62
CA GLN A 127 -4.31 -5.54 14.90
C GLN A 127 -3.31 -6.55 15.45
N LEU A 128 -2.24 -6.08 16.08
CA LEU A 128 -1.31 -6.94 16.79
C LEU A 128 -1.87 -7.24 18.19
N ILE A 129 -2.02 -8.52 18.52
CA ILE A 129 -2.44 -8.98 19.84
C ILE A 129 -1.22 -9.00 20.76
N THR A 130 -1.28 -8.19 21.81
CA THR A 130 -0.29 -8.16 22.89
C THR A 130 -0.99 -8.44 24.22
N SER A 131 -0.31 -8.23 25.36
CA SER A 131 -0.90 -8.45 26.70
C SER A 131 -1.99 -7.45 27.10
N GLY A 132 -2.32 -6.47 26.26
CA GLY A 132 -3.32 -5.44 26.51
C GLY A 132 -4.44 -5.41 25.47
N THR A 133 -5.30 -4.38 25.54
CA THR A 133 -6.27 -4.09 24.48
C THR A 133 -5.53 -3.85 23.18
N PRO A 134 -5.88 -4.54 22.07
CA PRO A 134 -5.26 -4.30 20.77
C PRO A 134 -5.45 -2.84 20.33
N ASP A 135 -4.41 -2.24 19.75
CA ASP A 135 -4.47 -0.89 19.20
C ASP A 135 -5.55 -0.81 18.11
N GLU A 136 -6.30 0.29 18.08
CA GLU A 136 -7.27 0.53 17.02
C GLU A 136 -6.61 0.62 15.64
N ILE A 137 -7.28 0.07 14.64
CA ILE A 137 -6.84 0.18 13.24
C ILE A 137 -6.83 1.68 12.86
N PRO A 138 -5.73 2.21 12.34
CA PRO A 138 -5.64 3.61 11.94
C PRO A 138 -6.70 4.04 10.92
N ASP A 139 -7.33 5.19 11.17
CA ASP A 139 -8.25 5.82 10.22
C ASP A 139 -7.55 6.02 8.86
N GLY A 140 -8.21 5.57 7.80
CA GLY A 140 -7.68 5.67 6.43
C GLY A 140 -6.70 4.55 6.03
N LEU A 141 -6.50 3.53 6.87
CA LEU A 141 -5.89 2.26 6.45
C LEU A 141 -6.95 1.38 5.78
N ASP A 142 -6.98 1.38 4.45
CA ASP A 142 -7.97 0.65 3.66
C ASP A 142 -7.57 -0.84 3.46
N HIS A 143 -8.45 -1.61 2.82
CA HIS A 143 -8.07 -2.86 2.16
C HIS A 143 -7.38 -2.56 0.83
N TYR A 144 -6.36 -3.35 0.44
CA TYR A 144 -5.63 -3.13 -0.81
C TYR A 144 -5.48 -4.40 -1.64
N LYS A 145 -5.62 -4.30 -2.97
CA LYS A 145 -5.11 -5.32 -3.91
C LYS A 145 -3.67 -4.96 -4.31
N ALA A 146 -2.74 -5.90 -4.20
CA ALA A 146 -1.37 -5.74 -4.67
C ALA A 146 -1.21 -6.24 -6.11
N TYR A 147 -1.04 -5.31 -7.05
CA TYR A 147 -0.85 -5.59 -8.46
C TYR A 147 0.63 -5.71 -8.80
N ARG A 148 1.00 -6.79 -9.49
CA ARG A 148 2.39 -7.06 -9.90
C ARG A 148 2.89 -5.96 -10.84
N ILE A 149 4.03 -5.37 -10.52
CA ILE A 149 4.77 -4.51 -11.44
C ILE A 149 5.58 -5.39 -12.39
N ILE A 150 5.39 -5.21 -13.70
CA ILE A 150 6.05 -6.04 -14.73
C ILE A 150 7.20 -5.32 -15.44
N ASP A 151 7.31 -4.01 -15.28
CA ASP A 151 8.33 -3.17 -15.93
C ASP A 151 8.71 -2.00 -15.03
N ALA A 152 9.86 -2.11 -14.36
CA ALA A 152 10.45 -1.04 -13.55
C ALA A 152 11.95 -1.27 -13.30
N SER A 153 12.70 -0.17 -13.23
CA SER A 153 14.13 -0.20 -12.89
C SER A 153 14.36 -0.31 -11.38
N ALA A 154 15.47 -0.96 -11.00
CA ALA A 154 15.96 -0.97 -9.62
C ALA A 154 16.38 0.43 -9.17
N LEU A 155 16.28 0.70 -7.86
CA LEU A 155 16.68 1.96 -7.26
C LEU A 155 18.08 1.92 -6.63
N ASP A 156 18.55 0.73 -6.24
CA ASP A 156 19.84 0.47 -5.56
C ASP A 156 20.16 1.48 -4.44
N ARG A 157 19.13 1.81 -3.65
CA ARG A 157 19.19 2.86 -2.63
C ARG A 157 19.29 2.26 -1.23
N LYS A 158 20.29 2.69 -0.47
CA LYS A 158 20.39 2.35 0.95
C LYS A 158 19.37 3.12 1.78
N VAL A 159 18.70 2.42 2.68
CA VAL A 159 17.78 2.98 3.68
C VAL A 159 18.12 2.43 5.06
N THR A 160 17.75 3.17 6.09
CA THR A 160 17.81 2.69 7.48
C THR A 160 16.38 2.46 7.94
N LEU A 161 16.05 1.21 8.25
CA LEU A 161 14.79 0.82 8.87
C LEU A 161 14.97 0.87 10.39
N THR A 162 13.99 1.41 11.12
CA THR A 162 13.99 1.45 12.58
C THR A 162 12.73 0.81 13.09
N ASN A 163 12.85 -0.36 13.71
CA ASN A 163 11.75 -1.11 14.33
C ASN A 163 12.08 -1.42 15.81
N SER A 164 11.28 -2.30 16.43
CA SER A 164 11.44 -2.67 17.85
C SER A 164 12.75 -3.36 18.20
N VAL A 165 13.49 -3.90 17.23
CA VAL A 165 14.81 -4.53 17.45
C VAL A 165 15.98 -3.58 17.19
N GLY A 166 15.72 -2.35 16.77
CA GLY A 166 16.72 -1.31 16.52
C GLY A 166 16.87 -0.93 15.05
N PRO A 167 17.83 -0.05 14.73
CA PRO A 167 18.08 0.38 13.35
C PRO A 167 18.84 -0.69 12.55
N ALA A 168 18.42 -0.92 11.31
CA ALA A 168 19.07 -1.81 10.35
C ALA A 168 19.25 -1.11 9.00
N GLN A 169 20.46 -1.14 8.44
CA GLN A 169 20.71 -0.65 7.08
C GLN A 169 20.32 -1.74 6.07
N ARG A 170 19.51 -1.37 5.07
CA ARG A 170 18.99 -2.25 4.02
C ARG A 170 19.13 -1.59 2.65
N THR A 171 19.07 -2.39 1.59
CA THR A 171 19.16 -1.91 0.20
C THR A 171 17.83 -2.11 -0.50
N LEU A 172 17.22 -1.01 -0.98
CA LEU A 172 16.04 -1.05 -1.83
C LEU A 172 16.43 -1.46 -3.25
N GLY A 173 15.84 -2.55 -3.72
CA GLY A 173 15.96 -3.05 -5.09
C GLY A 173 14.92 -2.42 -6.02
N LYS A 174 14.28 -3.26 -6.83
CA LYS A 174 13.21 -2.85 -7.76
C LYS A 174 11.86 -2.81 -7.06
N PRO A 175 10.92 -1.95 -7.53
CA PRO A 175 9.54 -2.03 -7.12
C PRO A 175 8.89 -3.27 -7.76
N ILE A 176 8.09 -3.99 -6.98
CA ILE A 176 7.49 -5.28 -7.35
C ILE A 176 5.97 -5.29 -7.31
N PHE A 177 5.35 -4.43 -6.49
CA PHE A 177 3.90 -4.30 -6.45
C PHE A 177 3.46 -2.84 -6.31
N VAL A 178 2.25 -2.55 -6.80
CA VAL A 178 1.46 -1.38 -6.39
C VAL A 178 0.22 -1.87 -5.66
N CYS A 179 0.05 -1.46 -4.40
CA CYS A 179 -1.11 -1.77 -3.59
C CYS A 179 -2.15 -0.67 -3.75
N LEU A 180 -3.28 -0.96 -4.39
CA LEU A 180 -4.36 0.00 -4.63
C LEU A 180 -5.54 -0.32 -3.72
N ALA A 181 -6.13 0.73 -3.13
CA ALA A 181 -7.28 0.58 -2.25
C ALA A 181 -8.45 -0.09 -2.99
N VAL A 182 -9.16 -0.98 -2.31
CA VAL A 182 -10.32 -1.71 -2.84
C VAL A 182 -11.49 -1.63 -1.89
N ARG A 183 -12.69 -1.80 -2.46
CA ARG A 183 -13.89 -2.08 -1.68
C ARG A 183 -14.01 -3.56 -1.48
N GLU A 184 -14.46 -3.95 -0.30
CA GLU A 184 -14.65 -5.35 0.07
C GLU A 184 -16.04 -5.56 0.67
N TRP A 185 -16.64 -6.69 0.34
CA TRP A 185 -17.81 -7.23 1.00
C TRP A 185 -17.45 -8.60 1.57
N HIS A 186 -17.60 -8.72 2.88
CA HIS A 186 -17.30 -9.94 3.63
C HIS A 186 -18.45 -10.21 4.59
N HIS A 187 -19.18 -11.30 4.36
CA HIS A 187 -20.46 -11.56 5.03
C HIS A 187 -21.43 -10.37 4.93
N ASP A 188 -21.93 -9.86 6.06
CA ASP A 188 -22.84 -8.71 6.12
C ASP A 188 -22.09 -7.37 6.26
N GLU A 189 -20.75 -7.39 6.23
CA GLU A 189 -19.89 -6.22 6.37
C GLU A 189 -19.46 -5.65 5.01
N TYR A 190 -19.28 -4.34 4.99
CA TYR A 190 -18.81 -3.59 3.82
C TYR A 190 -17.69 -2.64 4.21
N PHE A 191 -16.55 -2.79 3.55
CA PHE A 191 -15.38 -1.95 3.73
C PHE A 191 -15.22 -1.04 2.52
N SER A 192 -15.34 0.27 2.73
CA SER A 192 -15.12 1.27 1.68
C SER A 192 -13.63 1.57 1.49
N ALA A 193 -13.20 1.80 0.26
CA ALA A 193 -11.93 2.49 -0.02
C ALA A 193 -12.09 3.99 0.29
N THR A 194 -11.61 4.41 1.45
CA THR A 194 -11.77 5.79 1.95
C THR A 194 -10.86 6.78 1.22
N HIS A 195 -9.68 6.33 0.78
CA HIS A 195 -8.70 7.17 0.09
C HIS A 195 -8.22 6.52 -1.21
N PRO A 196 -9.05 6.49 -2.28
CA PRO A 196 -8.78 5.72 -3.50
C PRO A 196 -7.58 6.23 -4.33
N SER A 197 -7.02 7.38 -3.98
CA SER A 197 -5.79 7.94 -4.58
C SER A 197 -4.54 7.60 -3.77
N ASP A 198 -4.68 7.12 -2.53
CA ASP A 198 -3.56 6.63 -1.74
C ASP A 198 -3.25 5.19 -2.13
N CYS A 199 -1.96 4.88 -2.17
CA CYS A 199 -1.47 3.55 -2.51
C CYS A 199 -0.14 3.28 -1.81
N PHE A 200 0.34 2.05 -1.94
CA PHE A 200 1.72 1.72 -1.61
C PHE A 200 2.45 1.24 -2.86
N VAL A 201 3.71 1.64 -3.00
CA VAL A 201 4.65 0.94 -3.87
C VAL A 201 5.51 0.04 -3.00
N VAL A 202 5.59 -1.23 -3.38
CA VAL A 202 6.33 -2.26 -2.64
C VAL A 202 7.67 -2.49 -3.32
N TYR A 203 8.75 -2.38 -2.56
CA TYR A 203 10.12 -2.56 -3.03
C TYR A 203 10.73 -3.83 -2.46
N GLU A 204 11.54 -4.51 -3.27
CA GLU A 204 12.45 -5.53 -2.75
C GLU A 204 13.46 -4.92 -1.78
N LEU A 205 13.74 -5.64 -0.70
CA LEU A 205 14.89 -5.44 0.16
C LEU A 205 15.86 -6.60 -0.04
N ASP A 206 17.14 -6.35 0.25
CA ASP A 206 18.13 -7.42 0.45
C ASP A 206 17.63 -8.39 1.54
N ALA A 207 17.68 -9.69 1.31
CA ALA A 207 17.13 -10.68 2.23
C ALA A 207 17.75 -10.57 3.63
N HIS A 208 16.91 -10.63 4.66
CA HIS A 208 17.34 -10.66 6.05
C HIS A 208 16.46 -11.63 6.83
N ASP A 209 17.05 -12.73 7.27
CA ASP A 209 16.37 -13.72 8.08
C ASP A 209 16.03 -13.13 9.44
N GLN A 210 14.82 -13.37 9.88
CA GLN A 210 14.35 -12.91 11.18
C GLN A 210 13.31 -13.91 11.67
N GLU A 211 13.58 -14.50 12.83
CA GLU A 211 12.64 -15.41 13.48
C GLU A 211 11.89 -14.67 14.58
N GLN A 212 10.61 -14.45 14.38
CA GLN A 212 9.69 -13.76 15.26
C GLN A 212 8.33 -14.44 15.19
N LYS A 213 7.60 -14.39 16.30
CA LYS A 213 6.21 -14.82 16.37
C LYS A 213 5.32 -13.60 16.49
N PHE A 214 4.21 -13.61 15.78
CA PHE A 214 3.18 -12.59 15.87
C PHE A 214 1.84 -13.26 16.15
N SER A 215 1.01 -12.61 16.94
CA SER A 215 -0.41 -12.94 17.04
C SER A 215 -1.16 -11.73 16.51
N THR A 216 -1.93 -11.88 15.44
CA THR A 216 -2.69 -10.79 14.83
C THR A 216 -4.16 -11.16 14.75
N ILE A 217 -5.03 -10.17 14.72
CA ILE A 217 -6.46 -10.36 14.45
C ILE A 217 -6.85 -9.46 13.28
N ASP A 218 -7.62 -10.01 12.35
CA ASP A 218 -8.26 -9.29 11.25
C ASP A 218 -9.71 -9.79 11.09
N GLN A 219 -10.39 -9.41 10.00
CA GLN A 219 -11.76 -9.83 9.72
C GLN A 219 -11.94 -11.35 9.55
N PHE A 220 -10.87 -12.10 9.30
CA PHE A 220 -10.90 -13.56 9.20
C PHE A 220 -10.63 -14.26 10.54
N GLY A 221 -10.32 -13.49 11.59
CA GLY A 221 -10.15 -13.97 12.95
C GLY A 221 -8.71 -13.91 13.45
N LEU A 222 -8.41 -14.75 14.44
CA LEU A 222 -7.09 -14.81 15.08
C LEU A 222 -6.10 -15.57 14.21
N ASN A 223 -4.92 -14.98 14.03
CA ASN A 223 -3.80 -15.51 13.26
C ASN A 223 -2.56 -15.62 14.17
N GLU A 224 -1.96 -16.81 14.25
CA GLU A 224 -0.64 -17.01 14.83
C GLU A 224 0.37 -17.19 13.70
N LEU A 225 1.40 -16.34 13.66
CA LEU A 225 2.31 -16.20 12.54
C LEU A 225 3.74 -16.43 12.99
N GLN A 226 4.49 -17.22 12.23
CA GLN A 226 5.93 -17.42 12.39
C GLN A 226 6.65 -16.75 11.21
N SER A 227 7.52 -15.78 11.47
CA SER A 227 8.29 -15.16 10.39
C SER A 227 9.36 -16.08 9.84
N THR A 228 9.56 -15.99 8.53
CA THR A 228 10.59 -16.72 7.80
C THR A 228 11.62 -15.77 7.21
N GLU A 229 11.19 -14.67 6.56
CA GLU A 229 12.11 -13.77 5.86
C GLU A 229 11.56 -12.33 5.81
N ASN A 230 12.38 -11.31 6.11
CA ASN A 230 12.02 -9.92 5.87
C ASN A 230 12.45 -9.52 4.45
N ARG A 231 11.48 -9.32 3.54
CA ARG A 231 11.76 -9.23 2.10
C ARG A 231 11.45 -7.90 1.48
N TRP A 232 10.44 -7.16 1.94
CA TRP A 232 9.95 -5.99 1.21
C TRP A 232 9.70 -4.77 2.10
N LEU A 233 9.65 -3.60 1.46
CA LEU A 233 9.22 -2.35 2.06
C LEU A 233 8.04 -1.78 1.27
N CYS A 234 6.89 -1.61 1.91
CA CYS A 234 5.84 -0.74 1.40
C CYS A 234 6.22 0.71 1.66
N VAL A 235 6.17 1.51 0.60
CA VAL A 235 6.38 2.95 0.65
C VAL A 235 5.09 3.62 0.25
N ARG A 236 4.61 4.54 1.07
CA ARG A 236 3.46 5.38 0.75
C ARG A 236 3.65 6.07 -0.59
N ALA A 237 2.59 6.06 -1.38
CA ALA A 237 2.53 6.69 -2.67
C ALA A 237 1.14 7.29 -2.94
N ALA A 238 1.10 8.22 -3.89
CA ALA A 238 -0.14 8.74 -4.46
C ALA A 238 -0.26 8.30 -5.92
N LEU A 239 -1.46 7.84 -6.28
CA LEU A 239 -1.85 7.56 -7.64
C LEU A 239 -2.28 8.87 -8.31
N LEU A 240 -1.53 9.32 -9.30
CA LEU A 240 -1.79 10.60 -9.98
C LEU A 240 -2.72 10.42 -11.17
N ARG A 241 -2.47 9.40 -12.00
CA ARG A 241 -3.24 9.11 -13.21
C ARG A 241 -3.23 7.62 -13.53
N THR A 242 -4.30 7.18 -14.16
CA THR A 242 -4.41 5.85 -14.75
C THR A 242 -4.76 6.00 -16.22
N THR A 243 -3.96 5.41 -17.10
CA THR A 243 -4.34 5.28 -18.51
C THR A 243 -5.05 3.95 -18.68
N SER A 244 -6.35 4.03 -18.95
CA SER A 244 -7.11 2.89 -19.45
C SER A 244 -6.89 2.83 -20.97
N ASN A 245 -6.26 1.77 -21.46
CA ASN A 245 -6.33 1.44 -22.88
C ASN A 245 -7.70 0.85 -23.21
#